data_AF-A0A947JK03-F1
#
_entry.id   AF-A0A947JK03-F1
#
_cell.length_a   1.000
_cell.length_b   1.000
_cell.length_c   1.000
_cell.angle_alpha   90.00
_cell.angle_beta   90.00
_cell.angle_gamma   90.00
#
_symmetry.space_group_name_H-M   'P 1'
#
loop_
_entity.id
_entity.type
_entity.pdbx_description
1 polymer ?
#
loop_
_entity_poly.entity_id
_entity_poly.type
_entity_poly.pdbx_seq_one_letter_code
_entity_poly.pdbx_strand_id
1 'polypeptide(L)' 'MNKIKAFFSNVKLEMFKVSWPTREELLNSTAVVVVSVALLAVFIGMADLFFTFMVGLIIK' A
#
# COMPACT_ATOMS: atom_id res chain seq x y z
N MET A 1 -18.31 -12.08 33.71
CA MET A 1 -16.96 -11.70 33.24
C MET A 1 -16.22 -12.76 32.41
N ASN A 2 -16.69 -14.02 32.32
CA ASN A 2 -15.97 -15.09 31.59
C ASN A 2 -16.30 -15.20 30.08
N LYS A 3 -17.45 -14.67 29.61
CA LYS A 3 -17.87 -14.77 28.20
C LYS A 3 -16.96 -14.00 27.24
N ILE A 4 -16.52 -12.80 27.63
CA ILE A 4 -15.63 -11.96 26.80
C ILE A 4 -14.25 -12.62 26.69
N LYS A 5 -13.70 -13.13 27.79
CA LYS A 5 -12.41 -13.84 27.79
C LYS A 5 -12.45 -15.11 26.93
N ALA A 6 -13.55 -15.86 26.96
CA ALA A 6 -13.78 -17.02 26.10
C ALA A 6 -13.92 -16.60 24.62
N PHE A 7 -14.61 -15.50 24.32
CA PHE A 7 -14.74 -14.96 22.96
C PHE A 7 -13.37 -14.60 22.35
N PHE A 8 -12.53 -13.85 23.07
CA PHE A 8 -11.17 -13.53 22.60
C PHE A 8 -10.28 -14.77 22.43
N SER A 9 -10.46 -15.79 23.29
CA SER A 9 -9.75 -17.06 23.14
C SER A 9 -10.15 -17.80 21.87
N ASN A 10 -11.44 -17.82 21.54
CA ASN A 10 -11.96 -18.44 20.32
C ASN A 10 -11.53 -17.68 19.06
N VAL A 11 -11.59 -16.35 19.07
CA VAL A 11 -11.11 -15.50 17.96
C VAL A 11 -9.61 -15.73 17.71
N LYS A 12 -8.81 -15.80 18.78
CA LYS A 12 -7.37 -16.09 18.64
C LYS A 12 -7.13 -17.47 17.98
N LEU A 13 -7.91 -18.49 18.35
CA LEU A 13 -7.82 -19.83 17.74
C LEU A 13 -8.21 -19.82 16.25
N GLU A 14 -9.21 -19.05 15.85
CA GLU A 14 -9.59 -18.89 14.44
C GLU A 14 -8.55 -18.09 13.65
N MET A 15 -7.93 -17.07 14.24
CA MET A 15 -6.83 -16.33 13.61
C MET A 15 -5.60 -17.19 13.32
N PHE A 16 -5.38 -18.27 14.06
CA PHE A 16 -4.32 -19.24 13.77
C PHE A 16 -4.68 -20.20 12.61
N LYS A 17 -5.97 -20.36 12.28
CA LYS A 17 -6.41 -21.11 11.10
C LYS A 17 -6.31 -20.27 9.82
N VAL A 18 -6.12 -18.96 9.95
CA VAL A 18 -5.87 -18.07 8.82
C VAL A 18 -4.46 -18.32 8.32
N SER A 19 -4.34 -18.66 7.03
CA SER A 19 -3.09 -18.77 6.31
C SER A 19 -2.51 -17.38 6.07
N TRP A 20 -1.74 -16.89 7.04
CA TRP A 20 -0.98 -15.65 6.88
C TRP A 20 0.13 -15.85 5.86
N PRO A 21 0.33 -14.90 4.93
CA PRO A 21 1.43 -14.95 3.98
C PRO A 21 2.77 -14.98 4.72
N THR A 22 3.76 -15.61 4.09
CA THR A 22 5.09 -15.69 4.67
C THR A 22 5.77 -14.31 4.68
N ARG A 23 6.78 -14.13 5.54
CA ARG A 23 7.53 -12.86 5.61
C ARG A 23 8.14 -12.47 4.26
N GLU A 24 8.53 -13.47 3.47
CA GLU A 24 9.09 -13.28 2.13
C GLU A 24 8.04 -12.82 1.13
N GLU A 25 6.86 -13.44 1.10
CA GLU A 25 5.74 -13.01 0.24
C GLU A 25 5.28 -11.58 0.56
N LEU A 26 5.26 -11.22 1.85
CA LEU A 26 4.93 -9.86 2.30
C LEU A 26 5.94 -8.83 1.79
N LEU A 27 7.24 -9.14 1.88
CA LEU A 27 8.29 -8.26 1.38
C LEU A 27 8.25 -8.14 -0.14
N ASN A 28 8.08 -9.25 -0.86
CA ASN A 28 7.98 -9.25 -2.31
C ASN A 28 6.78 -8.44 -2.80
N SER A 29 5.61 -8.63 -2.17
CA SER A 29 4.40 -7.88 -2.51
C SER A 29 4.57 -6.38 -2.24
N THR A 30 5.20 -6.02 -1.12
CA THR A 30 5.46 -4.61 -0.77
C THR A 30 6.48 -3.99 -1.73
N ALA A 31 7.53 -4.72 -2.11
CA ALA A 31 8.54 -4.25 -3.05
C ALA A 31 7.94 -3.91 -4.42
N VAL A 32 7.06 -4.77 -4.95
CA VAL A 32 6.35 -4.51 -6.21
C VAL A 32 5.50 -3.24 -6.12
N VAL A 33 4.78 -3.05 -5.02
CA VAL A 33 3.97 -1.84 -4.78
C VAL A 33 4.86 -0.59 -4.73
N VAL A 34 5.97 -0.63 -4.01
CA VAL A 34 6.91 0.50 -3.90
C VAL A 34 7.47 0.88 -5.26
N VAL A 35 7.89 -0.09 -6.08
CA VAL A 35 8.39 0.18 -7.43
C VAL A 35 7.30 0.78 -8.31
N SER A 36 6.09 0.23 -8.25
CA SER A 36 4.95 0.71 -9.06
C SER A 36 4.59 2.16 -8.72
N VAL A 37 4.53 2.49 -7.42
CA VAL A 37 4.24 3.86 -6.95
C VAL A 37 5.37 4.81 -7.32
N ALA A 38 6.64 4.38 -7.23
CA ALA A 38 7.77 5.22 -7.63
C ALA A 38 7.72 5.58 -9.13
N LEU A 39 7.38 4.62 -9.99
CA LEU A 39 7.21 4.87 -11.43
C LEU A 39 6.06 5.85 -11.71
N LEU A 40 4.92 5.66 -11.06
CA LEU A 40 3.77 6.56 -11.14
C LEU A 40 4.12 7.98 -10.67
N ALA A 41 4.84 8.11 -9.55
CA ALA A 41 5.25 9.40 -9.01
C ALA A 41 6.17 10.16 -9.98
N VAL A 42 7.13 9.47 -10.61
CA VAL A 42 8.00 10.07 -11.64
C VAL A 42 7.17 10.51 -12.84
N PHE A 43 6.25 9.66 -13.33
CA PHE A 43 5.41 9.99 -14.48
C PHE A 43 4.53 11.23 -14.22
N ILE A 44 3.83 11.26 -13.08
CA ILE A 44 2.99 12.39 -12.69
C ILE A 44 3.85 13.64 -12.50
N GLY A 45 4.98 13.55 -11.80
CA GLY A 45 5.87 14.68 -11.59
C GLY A 45 6.42 15.25 -12.90
N MET A 46 6.75 14.41 -13.89
CA MET A 46 7.14 14.87 -15.22
C MET A 46 5.98 15.56 -15.95
N ALA A 47 4.77 15.02 -15.86
CA ALA A 47 3.58 15.62 -16.45
C ALA A 47 3.27 17.00 -15.84
N ASP A 48 3.37 17.14 -14.51
CA ASP A 48 3.15 18.41 -13.81
C ASP A 48 4.15 19.49 -14.25
N LEU A 49 5.42 19.12 -14.40
CA LEU A 49 6.47 20.01 -14.92
C LEU A 49 6.19 20.42 -16.37
N PHE A 50 5.79 19.47 -17.20
CA PHE A 50 5.42 19.73 -18.59
C PHE A 50 4.24 20.70 -18.70
N PHE A 51 3.17 20.47 -17.95
CA PHE A 51 2.00 21.36 -17.94
C PHE A 51 2.34 22.74 -17.40
N THR A 52 3.14 22.83 -16.33
CA THR A 52 3.58 24.13 -15.78
C THR A 52 4.38 24.94 -16.80
N PHE A 53 5.28 24.30 -17.53
CA PHE A 53 6.04 24.95 -18.60
C PHE A 53 5.13 25.42 -19.74
N MET A 54 4.18 24.58 -20.16
CA MET A 54 3.25 24.89 -21.25
C MET A 54 2.30 26.04 -20.90
N VAL A 55 1.75 26.03 -19.69
CA VAL A 55 0.88 27.11 -19.18
C VAL A 55 1.67 28.40 -19.00
N GLY A 56 2.90 28.33 -18.50
CA GLY A 56 3.79 29.50 -18.36
C GLY A 56 4.11 30.18 -19.70
N LEU A 57 4.18 29.41 -20.79
CA LEU A 57 4.36 29.93 -22.16
C LEU A 57 3.10 30.61 -22.73
N ILE A 58 1.91 30.22 -22.28
CA ILE A 58 0.63 30.79 -22.74
C ILE A 58 0.28 32.06 -21.96
N ILE A 59 0.61 32.10 -20.66
CA ILE A 59 0.32 33.25 -19.78
C ILE A 59 1.31 34.41 -19.99
N LYS A 60 2.48 34.14 -20.55
CA LYS A 60 3.48 35.14 -20.94
C LYS A 60 3.27 35.60 -22.37
#